data_AF-A0AA37M8B0-F1
#
_entry.id   AF-A0AA37M8B0-F1
#
_cell.length_a   1.000
_cell.length_b   1.000
_cell.length_c   1.000
_cell.angle_alpha   90.00
_cell.angle_beta   90.00
_cell.angle_gamma   90.00
#
_symmetry.space_group_name_H-M   'P 1'
#
loop_
_entity.id
_entity.type
_entity.pdbx_description
1 polymer ?
#
loop_
_entity_poly.entity_id
_entity_poly.type
_entity_poly.pdbx_seq_one_letter_code
_entity_poly.pdbx_strand_id
1 'polypeptide(L)'
;MRRRGRNTSVFAPTSQVALELLLRDRLEVVASVRQPLELYARDHAVVRAFPGRFIAIKQAIAAPRGRDEALAHLVRFIEEMEASGFVAAARARSGQHDAAVAPNSDNP
;
A
#
# COMPACT_ATOMS: atom_id res chain seq x y z
N MET A 1 0.06 -14.14 35.06
CA MET A 1 -1.29 -14.17 34.48
C MET A 1 -1.54 -12.86 33.71
N ARG A 2 -1.19 -12.78 32.41
CA ARG A 2 -1.44 -11.59 31.58
C ARG A 2 -2.90 -11.65 31.10
N ARG A 3 -3.74 -10.73 31.58
CA ARG A 3 -5.10 -10.55 31.05
C ARG A 3 -4.98 -10.33 29.53
N ARG A 4 -5.67 -11.13 28.71
CA ARG A 4 -5.86 -10.84 27.28
C ARG A 4 -6.60 -9.50 27.20
N GLY A 5 -5.84 -8.44 26.90
CA GLY A 5 -6.32 -7.07 26.83
C GLY A 5 -7.34 -6.90 25.71
N ARG A 6 -8.33 -6.06 25.96
CA ARG A 6 -9.36 -5.66 25.02
C ARG A 6 -8.68 -4.89 23.88
N ASN A 7 -8.73 -5.39 22.64
CA ASN A 7 -8.23 -4.65 21.49
C ASN A 7 -9.19 -3.48 21.22
N THR A 8 -8.78 -2.27 21.59
CA THR A 8 -9.54 -1.04 21.34
C THR A 8 -8.88 -0.29 20.17
N SER A 9 -9.64 -0.07 19.10
CA SER A 9 -9.19 0.77 17.99
C SER A 9 -9.44 2.24 18.29
N VAL A 10 -8.50 3.10 17.90
CA VAL A 10 -8.63 4.56 17.96
C VAL A 10 -8.84 5.08 16.55
N PHE A 11 -9.82 5.96 16.34
CA PHE A 11 -10.05 6.59 15.05
C PHE A 11 -9.01 7.71 14.83
N ALA A 12 -8.43 7.74 13.63
CA ALA A 12 -7.64 8.84 13.13
C ALA A 12 -8.17 9.24 11.75
N PRO A 13 -8.32 10.55 11.46
CA PRO A 13 -8.87 11.02 10.19
C PRO A 13 -7.92 10.79 9.00
N THR A 14 -6.61 10.63 9.25
CA THR A 14 -5.60 10.34 8.22
C THR A 14 -4.50 9.43 8.76
N SER A 15 -3.72 8.81 7.87
CA SER A 15 -2.57 7.98 8.22
C SER A 15 -1.48 8.75 8.97
N GLN A 16 -1.29 10.04 8.65
CA GLN A 16 -0.35 10.92 9.34
C GLN A 16 -0.77 11.12 10.79
N VAL A 17 -2.05 11.47 11.02
CA VAL A 17 -2.57 11.61 12.39
C VAL A 17 -2.46 10.28 13.14
N ALA A 18 -2.73 9.14 12.50
CA ALA A 18 -2.60 7.83 13.15
C ALA A 18 -1.18 7.57 13.69
N LEU A 19 -0.14 8.00 12.97
CA LEU A 19 1.25 7.89 13.41
C LEU A 19 1.55 8.84 14.57
N GLU A 20 1.04 10.07 14.55
CA GLU A 20 1.19 11.02 15.67
C GLU A 20 0.54 10.51 16.96
N LEU A 21 -0.64 9.91 16.86
CA LEU A 21 -1.36 9.34 18.00
C LEU A 21 -0.57 8.22 18.68
N LEU A 22 0.27 7.47 17.94
CA LEU A 22 1.05 6.37 18.50
C LEU A 22 1.86 6.82 19.71
N LEU A 23 2.65 7.88 19.56
CA LEU A 23 3.50 8.40 20.63
C LEU A 23 2.72 9.32 21.57
N ARG A 24 1.85 10.20 21.02
CA ARG A 24 1.08 11.17 21.82
C ARG A 24 0.20 10.51 22.86
N ASP A 25 -0.53 9.47 22.46
CA ASP A 25 -1.52 8.79 23.30
C ASP A 25 -0.97 7.48 23.90
N ARG A 26 0.32 7.19 23.68
CA ARG A 26 1.03 5.98 24.14
C ARG A 26 0.33 4.69 23.72
N LEU A 27 -0.06 4.61 22.45
CA LEU A 27 -0.63 3.40 21.87
C LEU A 27 0.44 2.33 21.69
N GLU A 28 0.04 1.06 21.68
CA GLU A 28 0.99 -0.06 21.57
C GLU A 28 1.43 -0.33 20.13
N VAL A 29 0.55 -0.08 19.16
CA VAL A 29 0.78 -0.38 17.73
C VAL A 29 -0.06 0.51 16.84
N VAL A 30 0.47 0.82 15.65
CA VAL A 30 -0.25 1.46 14.54
C VAL A 30 -0.04 0.64 13.27
N ALA A 31 -1.09 0.55 12.46
CA ALA A 31 -1.06 -0.08 11.15
C ALA A 31 -1.23 1.00 10.07
N SER A 32 -0.27 1.11 9.16
CA SER A 32 -0.26 2.13 8.10
C SER A 32 0.43 1.60 6.84
N VAL A 33 0.42 2.39 5.77
CA VAL A 33 1.18 2.12 4.54
C VAL A 33 2.67 2.11 4.88
N ARG A 34 3.43 1.21 4.23
CA ARG A 34 4.84 0.96 4.55
C ARG A 34 5.70 2.24 4.49
N GLN A 35 5.54 3.03 3.43
CA GLN A 35 6.30 4.25 3.19
C GLN A 35 6.23 5.26 4.35
N PRO A 36 5.04 5.77 4.76
CA PRO A 36 4.95 6.64 5.94
C PRO A 36 5.50 6.00 7.21
N LEU A 37 5.31 4.69 7.39
CA LEU A 37 5.72 3.98 8.59
C LEU A 37 7.26 3.87 8.69
N GLU A 38 7.94 3.59 7.57
CA GLU A 38 9.40 3.56 7.51
C GLU A 38 10.01 4.94 7.69
N LEU A 39 9.42 5.98 7.07
CA LEU A 39 9.86 7.35 7.30
C LEU A 39 9.71 7.74 8.77
N TYR A 40 8.54 7.48 9.36
CA TYR A 40 8.29 7.78 10.76
C TYR A 40 9.26 7.05 11.70
N ALA A 41 9.54 5.77 11.44
CA ALA A 41 10.48 4.98 12.24
C ALA A 41 11.94 5.43 12.07
N ARG A 42 12.33 5.99 10.91
CA ARG A 42 13.65 6.63 10.74
C ARG A 42 13.77 7.88 11.61
N ASP A 43 12.71 8.67 11.69
CA ASP A 43 12.71 9.95 12.40
C ASP A 43 12.48 9.78 13.92
N HIS A 44 12.00 8.62 14.38
CA HIS A 44 11.66 8.34 15.77
C HIS A 44 12.28 7.03 16.27
N ALA A 45 13.47 7.11 16.87
CA ALA A 45 14.22 5.94 17.36
C ALA A 45 13.52 5.10 18.44
N VAL A 46 12.45 5.60 19.06
CA VAL A 46 11.66 4.89 20.08
C VAL A 46 10.64 3.90 19.49
N VAL A 47 10.44 3.91 18.17
CA VAL A 47 9.56 2.97 17.47
C VAL A 47 10.34 2.10 16.50
N ARG A 48 9.71 1.02 16.04
CA ARG A 48 10.25 0.17 14.97
C ARG A 48 9.14 -0.35 14.08
N ALA A 49 9.46 -0.53 12.80
CA ALA A 49 8.61 -1.28 11.89
C ALA A 49 8.73 -2.79 12.17
N PHE A 50 7.60 -3.51 12.13
CA PHE A 50 7.65 -4.97 12.07
C PHE A 50 8.06 -5.43 10.67
N PRO A 51 8.91 -6.47 10.55
CA PRO A 51 9.21 -7.04 9.24
C PRO A 51 7.94 -7.63 8.59
N GLY A 52 7.92 -7.68 7.26
CA GLY A 52 6.80 -8.23 6.50
C GLY A 52 5.64 -7.24 6.32
N ARG A 53 4.44 -7.78 6.13
CA ARG A 53 3.19 -7.02 5.97
C ARG A 53 2.04 -7.85 6.54
N PHE A 54 1.07 -7.21 7.17
CA PHE A 54 -0.14 -7.90 7.62
C PHE A 54 -1.23 -7.91 6.53
N ILE A 55 -1.18 -6.96 5.58
CA ILE A 55 -2.07 -6.84 4.40
C ILE A 55 -1.25 -6.38 3.18
N ALA A 56 -1.69 -6.75 1.97
CA ALA A 56 -1.28 -6.13 0.70
C ALA A 56 -2.52 -5.72 -0.09
N ILE A 57 -2.51 -4.50 -0.64
CA ILE A 57 -3.57 -3.99 -1.51
C ILE A 57 -3.02 -3.95 -2.93
N LYS A 58 -3.55 -4.81 -3.80
CA LYS A 58 -3.23 -4.79 -5.23
C LYS A 58 -4.08 -3.72 -5.92
N GLN A 59 -3.47 -2.97 -6.84
CA GLN A 59 -4.17 -2.03 -7.69
C GLN A 59 -4.62 -2.75 -8.97
N ALA A 60 -5.80 -2.39 -9.48
CA ALA A 60 -6.35 -2.95 -10.69
C ALA A 60 -7.24 -1.92 -11.40
N ILE A 61 -7.37 -2.05 -12.71
CA ILE A 61 -8.40 -1.37 -13.50
C ILE A 61 -9.54 -2.36 -13.71
N ALA A 62 -10.78 -1.92 -13.54
CA ALA A 62 -11.96 -2.77 -13.63
C ALA A 62 -12.98 -2.20 -14.63
N ALA A 63 -13.72 -3.11 -15.29
CA ALA A 63 -14.88 -2.79 -16.10
C ALA A 63 -16.18 -3.28 -15.41
N PRO A 64 -17.33 -2.63 -15.65
CA PRO A 64 -18.62 -3.15 -15.19
C PRO A 64 -18.89 -4.56 -15.74
N ARG A 65 -19.62 -5.36 -14.96
CA ARG A 65 -20.01 -6.72 -15.38
C ARG A 65 -20.85 -6.67 -16.68
N GLY A 66 -20.58 -7.60 -17.60
CA GLY A 66 -21.26 -7.68 -18.91
C GLY A 66 -20.69 -6.75 -19.98
N ARG A 67 -19.53 -6.14 -19.73
CA ARG A 67 -18.79 -5.28 -20.68
C ARG A 67 -17.50 -5.97 -21.12
N ASP A 68 -17.62 -7.16 -21.69
CA ASP A 68 -16.47 -8.02 -21.97
C ASP A 68 -15.52 -7.42 -23.01
N GLU A 69 -16.05 -6.71 -24.01
CA GLU A 69 -15.22 -5.97 -24.99
C GLU A 69 -14.39 -4.85 -24.34
N ALA A 70 -14.99 -4.12 -23.38
CA ALA A 70 -14.30 -3.08 -22.65
C ALA A 70 -13.20 -3.66 -21.75
N LEU A 71 -13.49 -4.79 -21.08
CA LEU A 71 -12.49 -5.51 -20.30
C LEU A 71 -11.33 -5.98 -21.19
N ALA A 72 -11.62 -6.59 -22.35
CA ALA A 72 -10.61 -7.04 -23.28
C ALA A 72 -9.75 -5.88 -23.81
N HIS A 73 -10.35 -4.72 -24.06
CA HIS A 73 -9.60 -3.52 -24.43
C HIS A 73 -8.68 -3.03 -23.31
N LEU A 74 -9.18 -2.96 -22.07
CA LEU A 74 -8.39 -2.53 -20.91
C LEU A 74 -7.20 -3.45 -20.64
N VAL A 75 -7.38 -4.77 -20.79
CA VAL A 75 -6.28 -5.75 -20.67
C VAL A 75 -5.18 -5.45 -21.69
N ARG A 76 -5.53 -5.36 -22.98
CA ARG A 76 -4.54 -5.06 -24.03
C ARG A 76 -3.84 -3.72 -23.81
N PHE A 77 -4.59 -2.71 -23.38
CA PHE A 77 -4.03 -1.40 -23.06
C PHE A 77 -3.02 -1.46 -21.92
N ILE A 78 -3.33 -2.17 -20.83
CA ILE A 78 -2.40 -2.33 -19.70
C ILE A 78 -1.13 -3.05 -20.15
N GLU A 79 -1.26 -4.15 -20.91
CA GLU A 79 -0.12 -4.90 -21.44
C GLU A 79 0.79 -4.01 -22.31
N GLU A 80 0.21 -3.17 -23.17
CA GLU A 80 0.96 -2.20 -23.98
C GLU A 80 1.67 -1.14 -23.12
N MET A 81 1.01 -0.62 -22.08
CA MET A 81 1.59 0.38 -21.17
C MET A 81 2.69 -0.18 -20.27
N GLU A 82 2.60 -1.46 -19.91
CA GLU A 82 3.66 -2.17 -19.19
C GLU A 82 4.84 -2.44 -20.14
N ALA A 83 4.59 -3.01 -21.32
CA ALA A 83 5.61 -3.35 -22.31
C ALA A 83 6.39 -2.14 -22.84
N SER A 84 5.72 -1.00 -23.03
CA SER A 84 6.35 0.26 -23.46
C SER A 84 7.20 0.93 -22.35
N GLY A 85 7.16 0.43 -21.11
CA GLY A 85 7.80 1.05 -19.97
C GLY A 85 7.08 2.32 -19.46
N PHE A 86 5.91 2.65 -20.02
CA PHE A 86 5.14 3.82 -19.63
C PHE A 86 4.79 3.79 -18.15
N VAL A 87 4.32 2.66 -17.62
CA VAL A 87 3.95 2.50 -16.20
C VAL A 87 5.16 2.74 -15.29
N ALA A 88 6.31 2.16 -15.61
CA ALA A 88 7.53 2.34 -14.84
C ALA A 88 7.99 3.81 -14.83
N ALA A 89 7.99 4.46 -16.00
CA ALA A 89 8.34 5.87 -16.11
C ALA A 89 7.35 6.79 -15.38
N ALA A 90 6.04 6.51 -15.46
CA ALA A 90 5.02 7.29 -14.78
C ALA A 90 5.16 7.22 -13.25
N ARG A 91 5.46 6.04 -12.72
CA ARG A 91 5.73 5.84 -11.29
C ARG A 91 6.98 6.57 -10.81
N ALA A 92 8.05 6.54 -11.61
CA ALA A 92 9.27 7.27 -11.28
C ALA A 92 9.01 8.78 -11.23
N ARG A 93 8.27 9.34 -12.20
CA ARG A 93 7.90 10.77 -12.22
C ARG A 93 7.00 11.18 -11.06
N SER A 94 6.11 10.29 -10.61
CA SER A 94 5.18 10.57 -9.50
C SER A 94 5.79 10.36 -8.11
N GLY A 95 7.06 9.96 -8.02
CA GLY A 95 7.72 9.67 -6.74
C GLY A 95 7.24 8.39 -6.05
N GLN A 96 6.48 7.55 -6.76
CA GLN A 96 5.92 6.31 -6.21
C GLN A 96 6.89 5.16 -6.42
N HIS A 97 7.99 5.10 -5.66
CA HIS A 97 9.05 4.11 -5.89
C HIS A 97 8.77 2.71 -5.33
N ASP A 98 7.92 2.58 -4.31
CA ASP A 98 7.79 1.32 -3.54
C ASP A 98 6.66 0.38 -3.97
N ALA A 99 5.86 0.77 -4.96
CA ALA A 99 4.97 -0.18 -5.62
C ALA A 99 5.77 -1.15 -6.51
N ALA A 100 5.31 -2.38 -6.68
CA ALA A 100 5.82 -3.25 -7.73
C ALA A 100 4.85 -3.16 -8.91
N VAL A 101 5.38 -3.09 -10.13
CA VAL A 101 4.57 -3.42 -11.33
C VAL A 101 4.48 -4.94 -11.35
N ALA A 102 3.31 -5.48 -11.68
CA ALA A 102 3.20 -6.92 -11.87
C ALA A 102 4.20 -7.35 -12.95
N PRO A 103 4.83 -8.53 -12.84
CA PRO A 103 5.58 -9.06 -13.97
C PRO A 103 4.62 -9.20 -15.16
N ASN A 104 5.08 -8.86 -16.36
CA ASN A 104 4.32 -9.10 -17.60
C ASN A 104 3.81 -10.55 -17.60
N SER A 105 2.62 -10.76 -18.15
CA SER A 105 1.92 -12.06 -18.22
C SER A 105 2.65 -13.14 -19.03
N ASP A 106 3.84 -12.87 -19.58
CA ASP A 106 4.72 -13.86 -20.21
C ASP A 106 5.48 -14.71 -19.16
N ASN A 107 4.73 -15.43 -18.34
CA ASN A 107 5.22 -16.60 -17.62
C ASN A 107 4.17 -17.72 -17.80
N PRO A 108 4.55 -18.93 -18.25
CA PRO A 108 3.61 -20.04 -18.46
C PRO A 108 2.81 -20.41 -17.20
#